data_AF-A0A9P6LG84-F1
#
_entry.id   AF-A0A9P6LG84-F1
#
_cell.length_a   1.000
_cell.length_b   1.000
_cell.length_c   1.000
_cell.angle_alpha   90.00
_cell.angle_beta   90.00
_cell.angle_gamma   90.00
#
_symmetry.space_group_name_H-M   'P 1'
#
loop_
_entity.id
_entity.type
_entity.pdbx_description
1 polymer ?
#
loop_
_entity_poly.entity_id
_entity_poly.type
_entity_poly.pdbx_seq_one_letter_code
_entity_poly.pdbx_strand_id
1 'polypeptide(L)'
;MSTSNPPSLSCNCGDTIQEARKNGCVYDSLAAAWLPPHCRSPKLTAEFESLGPNEPDATGNTWGYWHDQNQTHPMTLAEVSQLPEAARRGQHARFFTTHEWHLVHCVFYWRKMWEAARCAREETGAACGKDGVLVIEKRYDTLMHINHCMTMMLMRDPLDAIAAEAGVALHSDELHVAKPHKHHEQQKHNGESTHHGTSSGDEESKDPYDKTGKDSTQGKDPYDD
;
A
#
# COMPACT_ATOMS: atom_id res chain seq x y z
N MET A 1 -6.90 22.81 -33.68
CA MET A 1 -7.76 22.21 -32.65
C MET A 1 -6.98 22.26 -31.35
N SER A 2 -7.42 23.06 -30.37
CA SER A 2 -6.72 23.15 -29.08
C SER A 2 -6.79 21.81 -28.38
N THR A 3 -5.66 21.14 -28.22
CA THR A 3 -5.49 20.01 -27.32
C THR A 3 -5.43 20.56 -25.89
N SER A 4 -6.59 20.88 -25.32
CA SER A 4 -6.68 21.07 -23.87
C SER A 4 -6.45 19.70 -23.25
N ASN A 5 -5.31 19.50 -22.58
CA ASN A 5 -5.14 18.36 -21.68
C ASN A 5 -6.34 18.34 -20.73
N PRO A 6 -7.04 17.21 -20.56
CA PRO A 6 -8.08 17.12 -19.55
C PRO A 6 -7.46 17.50 -18.19
N PRO A 7 -8.19 18.26 -17.35
CA PRO A 7 -7.69 18.57 -16.02
C PRO A 7 -7.36 17.27 -15.28
N SER A 8 -6.16 17.19 -14.71
CA SER A 8 -5.74 16.03 -13.92
C SER A 8 -6.71 15.88 -12.75
N LEU A 9 -7.50 14.81 -12.76
CA LEU A 9 -8.44 14.52 -11.69
C LEU A 9 -7.65 14.12 -10.43
N SER A 10 -7.78 14.91 -9.37
CA SER A 10 -7.07 14.68 -8.10
C SER A 10 -7.63 13.50 -7.33
N CYS A 11 -6.77 12.71 -6.68
CA CYS A 11 -7.16 11.65 -5.75
C CYS A 11 -7.09 12.09 -4.27
N ASN A 12 -7.05 13.40 -3.99
CA ASN A 12 -7.09 13.93 -2.63
C ASN A 12 -8.52 14.09 -2.10
N CYS A 13 -8.68 13.91 -0.78
CA CYS A 13 -9.98 13.93 -0.13
C CYS A 13 -10.13 14.98 0.97
N GLY A 14 -9.18 15.91 1.11
CA GLY A 14 -9.16 16.91 2.19
C GLY A 14 -8.37 16.43 3.39
N ASP A 15 -8.39 17.18 4.49
CA ASP A 15 -7.47 16.99 5.63
C ASP A 15 -8.10 16.14 6.75
N THR A 16 -9.40 15.83 6.64
CA THR A 16 -10.17 15.10 7.66
C THR A 16 -11.12 14.08 7.04
N ILE A 17 -11.52 13.06 7.79
CA ILE A 17 -12.55 12.11 7.32
C ILE A 17 -13.90 12.82 7.10
N GLN A 18 -14.19 13.86 7.89
CA GLN A 18 -15.41 14.65 7.70
C GLN A 18 -15.39 15.37 6.35
N GLU A 19 -14.25 15.95 5.96
CA GLU A 19 -14.05 16.58 4.65
C GLU A 19 -14.07 15.55 3.53
N ALA A 20 -13.41 14.40 3.72
CA ALA A 20 -13.44 13.29 2.76
C ALA A 20 -14.87 12.89 2.42
N ARG A 21 -15.73 12.71 3.43
CA ARG A 21 -17.15 12.42 3.22
C ARG A 21 -17.89 13.55 2.52
N LYS A 22 -17.63 14.81 2.88
CA LYS A 22 -18.23 15.99 2.20
C LYS A 22 -17.80 16.08 0.73
N ASN A 23 -16.58 15.65 0.42
CA ASN A 23 -16.02 15.59 -0.93
C ASN A 23 -16.45 14.33 -1.70
N GLY A 24 -17.34 13.51 -1.13
CA GLY A 24 -17.84 12.30 -1.77
C GLY A 24 -16.84 11.15 -1.81
N CYS A 25 -15.77 11.21 -1.03
CA CYS A 25 -14.80 10.14 -0.91
C CYS A 25 -15.32 8.99 -0.05
N VAL A 26 -14.87 7.79 -0.39
CA VAL A 26 -15.17 6.54 0.32
C VAL A 26 -13.85 5.87 0.68
N TYR A 27 -13.81 5.24 1.85
CA TYR A 27 -12.66 4.42 2.23
C TYR A 27 -12.54 3.22 1.27
N ASP A 28 -11.34 3.02 0.76
CA ASP A 28 -10.97 1.94 -0.13
C ASP A 28 -9.89 1.08 0.54
N SER A 29 -10.24 -0.17 0.86
CA SER A 29 -9.38 -1.11 1.58
C SER A 29 -8.22 -1.64 0.74
N LEU A 30 -8.43 -1.80 -0.58
CA LEU A 30 -7.36 -2.13 -1.52
C LEU A 30 -6.30 -1.02 -1.52
N ALA A 31 -6.72 0.24 -1.59
CA ALA A 31 -5.79 1.37 -1.51
C ALA A 31 -5.29 1.65 -0.09
N ALA A 32 -6.00 1.25 0.96
CA ALA A 32 -5.83 1.83 2.30
C ALA A 32 -5.88 3.38 2.25
N ALA A 33 -6.91 3.94 1.62
CA ALA A 33 -7.09 5.39 1.50
C ALA A 33 -8.56 5.79 1.40
N TRP A 34 -8.87 7.02 1.79
CA TRP A 34 -10.11 7.67 1.34
C TRP A 34 -9.90 8.21 -0.07
N LEU A 35 -10.75 7.79 -1.00
CA LEU A 35 -10.60 8.13 -2.41
C LEU A 35 -11.90 8.66 -3.02
N PRO A 36 -11.80 9.61 -3.98
CA PRO A 36 -12.95 10.03 -4.74
C PRO A 36 -13.38 8.95 -5.76
N PRO A 37 -14.62 9.01 -6.27
CA PRO A 37 -15.16 7.94 -7.11
C PRO A 37 -14.40 7.64 -8.41
N HIS A 38 -13.65 8.60 -8.97
CA HIS A 38 -12.84 8.41 -10.17
C HIS A 38 -11.46 7.78 -9.89
N CYS A 39 -11.03 7.66 -8.64
CA CYS A 39 -9.79 6.95 -8.26
C CYS A 39 -10.05 5.57 -7.64
N ARG A 40 -11.33 5.20 -7.48
CA ARG A 40 -11.77 3.96 -6.86
C ARG A 40 -12.50 3.09 -7.88
N SER A 41 -12.20 1.79 -7.89
CA SER A 41 -13.00 0.79 -8.58
C SER A 41 -13.73 -0.09 -7.55
N PRO A 42 -15.03 0.16 -7.27
CA PRO A 42 -15.77 -0.59 -6.26
C PRO A 42 -15.75 -2.10 -6.50
N LYS A 43 -15.69 -2.52 -7.78
CA LYS A 43 -15.63 -3.92 -8.19
C LYS A 43 -14.30 -4.56 -7.78
N LEU A 44 -13.17 -3.91 -8.06
CA LEU A 44 -11.86 -4.43 -7.67
C LEU A 44 -11.69 -4.47 -6.15
N THR A 45 -12.17 -3.45 -5.44
CA THR A 45 -12.10 -3.39 -3.98
C THR A 45 -12.92 -4.52 -3.34
N ALA A 46 -14.16 -4.74 -3.79
CA ALA A 46 -14.99 -5.83 -3.26
C ALA A 46 -14.42 -7.22 -3.57
N GLU A 47 -13.83 -7.40 -4.75
CA GLU A 47 -13.15 -8.65 -5.10
C GLU A 47 -11.93 -8.86 -4.20
N PHE A 48 -11.09 -7.83 -4.03
CA PHE A 48 -9.96 -7.86 -3.10
C PHE A 48 -10.41 -8.24 -1.70
N GLU A 49 -11.41 -7.55 -1.15
CA GLU A 49 -11.97 -7.78 0.20
C GLU A 49 -12.41 -9.22 0.42
N SER A 50 -12.85 -9.94 -0.62
CA SER A 50 -13.34 -11.32 -0.52
C SER A 50 -12.25 -12.40 -0.55
N LEU A 51 -10.99 -12.04 -0.85
CA LEU A 51 -9.91 -13.01 -1.09
C LEU A 51 -9.04 -13.33 0.14
N GLY A 52 -9.29 -12.67 1.27
CA GLY A 52 -8.64 -13.00 2.53
C GLY A 52 -9.09 -14.35 3.12
N PRO A 53 -8.30 -14.90 4.05
CA PRO A 53 -8.48 -16.27 4.54
C PRO A 53 -9.57 -16.44 5.62
N ASN A 54 -10.16 -15.35 6.11
CA ASN A 54 -11.13 -15.39 7.21
C ASN A 54 -12.58 -15.44 6.71
N GLU A 55 -13.52 -15.71 7.62
CA GLU A 55 -14.94 -15.53 7.34
C GLU A 55 -15.28 -14.05 7.06
N PRO A 56 -16.22 -13.76 6.16
CA PRO A 56 -16.55 -12.39 5.78
C PRO A 56 -17.20 -11.63 6.94
N ASP A 57 -16.74 -10.40 7.17
CA ASP A 57 -17.39 -9.47 8.10
C ASP A 57 -18.68 -8.87 7.50
N ALA A 58 -19.30 -7.91 8.23
CA ALA A 58 -20.52 -7.25 7.79
C ALA A 58 -20.38 -6.44 6.47
N THR A 59 -19.15 -6.17 6.04
CA THR A 59 -18.82 -5.50 4.77
C THR A 59 -18.42 -6.47 3.66
N GLY A 60 -18.30 -7.77 3.96
CA GLY A 60 -17.81 -8.79 3.05
C GLY A 60 -16.28 -8.92 3.03
N ASN A 61 -15.57 -8.19 3.90
CA ASN A 61 -14.11 -8.26 4.01
C ASN A 61 -13.70 -9.51 4.80
N THR A 62 -12.76 -10.27 4.23
CA THR A 62 -12.17 -11.48 4.81
C THR A 62 -10.70 -11.30 5.20
N TRP A 63 -10.12 -10.11 4.99
CA TRP A 63 -8.77 -9.77 5.45
C TRP A 63 -8.72 -9.40 6.93
N GLY A 64 -7.65 -9.84 7.60
CA GLY A 64 -7.36 -9.45 8.98
C GLY A 64 -6.47 -8.21 9.07
N TYR A 65 -6.73 -7.39 10.09
CA TYR A 65 -5.97 -6.19 10.42
C TYR A 65 -5.71 -6.17 11.93
N TRP A 66 -4.56 -5.66 12.37
CA TRP A 66 -4.18 -5.64 13.78
C TRP A 66 -3.48 -4.35 14.19
N HIS A 67 -3.58 -4.02 15.48
CA HIS A 67 -2.82 -2.93 16.10
C HIS A 67 -1.37 -3.31 16.40
N ASP A 68 -1.03 -4.60 16.38
CA ASP A 68 0.29 -5.13 16.75
C ASP A 68 0.75 -6.27 15.84
N GLN A 69 2.06 -6.49 15.77
CA GLN A 69 2.69 -7.54 14.98
C GLN A 69 2.42 -8.97 15.50
N ASN A 70 2.04 -9.12 16.77
CA ASN A 70 1.76 -10.43 17.36
C ASN A 70 0.33 -10.91 17.08
N GLN A 71 -0.45 -10.16 16.31
CA GLN A 71 -1.84 -10.46 15.97
C GLN A 71 -2.77 -10.57 17.19
N THR A 72 -2.44 -9.88 18.29
CA THR A 72 -3.17 -10.02 19.57
C THR A 72 -4.35 -9.05 19.70
N HIS A 73 -4.31 -7.91 19.02
CA HIS A 73 -5.36 -6.89 19.06
C HIS A 73 -5.92 -6.67 17.64
N PRO A 74 -6.98 -7.40 17.25
CA PRO A 74 -7.58 -7.26 15.93
C PRO A 74 -8.27 -5.91 15.75
N MET A 75 -8.35 -5.46 14.50
CA MET A 75 -9.06 -4.27 14.06
C MET A 75 -10.17 -4.63 13.07
N THR A 76 -11.31 -3.99 13.21
CA THR A 76 -12.34 -3.96 12.19
C THR A 76 -11.93 -3.05 11.03
N LEU A 77 -12.47 -3.29 9.83
CA LEU A 77 -12.24 -2.41 8.68
C LEU A 77 -12.70 -0.96 8.97
N ALA A 78 -13.76 -0.81 9.77
CA ALA A 78 -14.23 0.49 10.24
C ALA A 78 -13.16 1.21 11.08
N GLU A 79 -12.49 0.53 12.02
CA GLU A 79 -11.40 1.11 12.80
C GLU A 79 -10.19 1.46 11.94
N VAL A 80 -9.82 0.62 10.97
CA VAL A 80 -8.75 0.92 10.01
C VAL A 80 -9.06 2.22 9.25
N SER A 81 -10.30 2.39 8.78
CA SER A 81 -10.72 3.61 8.06
C SER A 81 -10.58 4.90 8.89
N GLN A 82 -10.54 4.80 10.23
CA GLN A 82 -10.44 5.93 11.16
C GLN A 82 -9.00 6.32 11.53
N LEU A 83 -7.99 5.56 11.09
CA LEU A 83 -6.58 5.84 11.38
C LEU A 83 -6.12 7.28 11.05
N PRO A 84 -6.62 7.98 10.01
CA PRO A 84 -6.22 9.37 9.77
C PRO A 84 -6.56 10.30 10.96
N GLU A 85 -7.68 10.07 11.65
CA GLU A 85 -8.04 10.87 12.84
C GLU A 85 -7.20 10.51 14.07
N ALA A 86 -6.70 9.28 14.16
CA ALA A 86 -5.69 8.92 15.16
C ALA A 86 -4.37 9.67 14.89
N ALA A 87 -3.92 9.73 13.62
CA ALA A 87 -2.71 10.44 13.23
C ALA A 87 -2.79 11.93 13.60
N ARG A 88 -3.92 12.57 13.33
CA ARG A 88 -4.17 13.98 13.66
C ARG A 88 -4.13 14.27 15.16
N ARG A 89 -4.44 13.28 15.99
CA ARG A 89 -4.37 13.38 17.46
C ARG A 89 -2.99 12.99 18.02
N GLY A 90 -2.00 12.76 17.16
CA GLY A 90 -0.66 12.33 17.55
C GLY A 90 -0.62 10.89 18.09
N GLN A 91 -1.61 10.07 17.75
CA GLN A 91 -1.68 8.66 18.15
C GLN A 91 -1.06 7.76 17.09
N HIS A 92 -0.73 6.52 17.48
CA HIS A 92 -0.32 5.50 16.51
C HIS A 92 -1.45 5.27 15.49
N ALA A 93 -1.12 5.38 14.20
CA ALA A 93 -2.09 5.48 13.12
C ALA A 93 -1.75 4.53 11.96
N ARG A 94 -1.30 3.33 12.32
CA ARG A 94 -0.90 2.27 11.41
C ARG A 94 -1.63 0.98 11.78
N PHE A 95 -1.81 0.12 10.80
CA PHE A 95 -2.29 -1.24 10.97
C PHE A 95 -1.23 -2.22 10.47
N PHE A 96 -1.23 -3.40 11.06
CA PHE A 96 -0.46 -4.54 10.61
C PHE A 96 -1.37 -5.51 9.86
N THR A 97 -0.85 -6.17 8.84
CA THR A 97 -1.55 -7.23 8.11
C THR A 97 -0.57 -8.28 7.55
N THR A 98 -1.11 -9.35 6.98
CA THR A 98 -0.34 -10.54 6.63
C THR A 98 0.47 -10.36 5.35
N HIS A 99 1.44 -11.25 5.16
CA HIS A 99 2.20 -11.36 3.91
C HIS A 99 1.28 -11.67 2.72
N GLU A 100 0.29 -12.55 2.91
CA GLU A 100 -0.72 -12.87 1.89
C GLU A 100 -1.48 -11.62 1.43
N TRP A 101 -1.95 -10.79 2.37
CA TRP A 101 -2.61 -9.53 2.04
C TRP A 101 -1.72 -8.65 1.16
N HIS A 102 -0.42 -8.55 1.50
CA HIS A 102 0.52 -7.70 0.78
C HIS A 102 0.76 -8.20 -0.64
N LEU A 103 0.95 -9.52 -0.83
CA LEU A 103 1.11 -10.12 -2.15
C LEU A 103 -0.13 -9.90 -3.04
N VAL A 104 -1.33 -10.10 -2.47
CA VAL A 104 -2.58 -9.90 -3.21
C VAL A 104 -2.79 -8.41 -3.51
N HIS A 105 -2.49 -7.50 -2.57
CA HIS A 105 -2.50 -6.05 -2.78
C HIS A 105 -1.62 -5.64 -3.97
N CYS A 106 -0.38 -6.16 -4.05
CA CYS A 106 0.54 -5.91 -5.16
C CYS A 106 -0.09 -6.31 -6.51
N VAL A 107 -0.63 -7.53 -6.60
CA VAL A 107 -1.25 -8.03 -7.83
C VAL A 107 -2.51 -7.22 -8.18
N PHE A 108 -3.31 -6.83 -7.18
CA PHE A 108 -4.51 -6.02 -7.40
C PHE A 108 -4.19 -4.58 -7.83
N TYR A 109 -3.09 -3.99 -7.37
CA TYR A 109 -2.65 -2.69 -7.89
C TYR A 109 -2.22 -2.78 -9.34
N TRP A 110 -1.52 -3.85 -9.74
CA TRP A 110 -1.26 -4.10 -11.16
C TRP A 110 -2.58 -4.28 -11.94
N ARG A 111 -3.54 -5.05 -11.42
CA ARG A 111 -4.88 -5.16 -12.04
C ARG A 111 -5.58 -3.81 -12.14
N LYS A 112 -5.49 -2.95 -11.12
CA LYS A 112 -6.07 -1.61 -11.14
C LYS A 112 -5.45 -0.75 -12.24
N MET A 113 -4.13 -0.78 -12.41
CA MET A 113 -3.43 -0.08 -13.51
C MET A 113 -3.88 -0.60 -14.88
N TRP A 114 -4.01 -1.92 -15.03
CA TRP A 114 -4.51 -2.52 -16.27
C TRP A 114 -5.97 -2.11 -16.56
N GLU A 115 -6.84 -2.14 -15.55
CA GLU A 115 -8.23 -1.69 -15.70
C GLU A 115 -8.32 -0.19 -15.99
N ALA A 116 -7.45 0.65 -15.41
CA ALA A 116 -7.38 2.08 -15.76
C ALA A 116 -7.07 2.29 -17.24
N ALA A 117 -6.14 1.52 -17.81
CA ALA A 117 -5.84 1.54 -19.24
C ALA A 117 -7.01 1.03 -20.10
N ARG A 118 -7.84 0.13 -19.59
CA ARG A 118 -9.08 -0.32 -20.27
C ARG A 118 -10.17 0.73 -20.21
N CYS A 119 -10.33 1.41 -19.08
CA CYS A 119 -11.25 2.53 -18.89
C CYS A 119 -10.93 3.69 -19.83
N ALA A 120 -9.65 4.05 -19.95
CA ALA A 120 -9.20 5.08 -20.88
C ALA A 120 -9.45 4.72 -22.36
N ARG A 121 -9.56 3.43 -22.67
CA ARG A 121 -9.89 2.90 -24.01
C ARG A 121 -11.39 2.61 -24.19
N GLU A 122 -12.21 2.98 -23.20
CA GLU A 122 -13.66 2.77 -23.18
C GLU A 122 -14.07 1.30 -23.44
N GLU A 123 -13.26 0.36 -22.96
CA GLU A 123 -13.54 -1.06 -23.16
C GLU A 123 -14.79 -1.51 -22.39
N THR A 124 -15.67 -2.24 -23.08
CA THR A 124 -16.85 -2.84 -22.44
C THR A 124 -16.43 -3.81 -21.35
N GLY A 125 -17.00 -3.64 -20.15
CA GLY A 125 -16.74 -4.51 -19.00
C GLY A 125 -15.46 -4.20 -18.22
N ALA A 126 -14.76 -3.11 -18.53
CA ALA A 126 -13.67 -2.59 -17.71
C ALA A 126 -14.17 -2.25 -16.30
N ALA A 127 -13.36 -2.55 -15.28
CA ALA A 127 -13.69 -2.30 -13.88
C ALA A 127 -13.36 -0.85 -13.49
N CYS A 128 -14.08 0.10 -14.07
CA CYS A 128 -13.84 1.52 -13.88
C CYS A 128 -14.39 2.06 -12.56
N GLY A 129 -13.99 3.28 -12.23
CA GLY A 129 -14.67 4.10 -11.24
C GLY A 129 -15.92 4.75 -11.81
N LYS A 130 -16.36 5.82 -11.15
CA LYS A 130 -17.56 6.55 -11.56
C LYS A 130 -17.36 7.19 -12.95
N ASP A 131 -18.42 7.22 -13.74
CA ASP A 131 -18.47 7.83 -15.07
C ASP A 131 -17.51 7.20 -16.09
N GLY A 132 -17.08 5.95 -15.86
CA GLY A 132 -16.18 5.21 -16.75
C GLY A 132 -14.71 5.59 -16.60
N VAL A 133 -14.37 6.42 -15.63
CA VAL A 133 -12.99 6.88 -15.38
C VAL A 133 -12.37 6.09 -14.24
N LEU A 134 -11.10 5.70 -14.39
CA LEU A 134 -10.29 5.18 -13.30
C LEU A 134 -8.89 5.79 -13.36
N VAL A 135 -8.55 6.59 -12.36
CA VAL A 135 -7.24 7.22 -12.17
C VAL A 135 -6.45 6.44 -11.12
N ILE A 136 -5.17 6.21 -11.40
CA ILE A 136 -4.24 5.65 -10.42
C ILE A 136 -3.68 6.79 -9.59
N GLU A 137 -3.71 6.60 -8.27
CA GLU A 137 -3.18 7.55 -7.31
C GLU A 137 -1.68 7.72 -7.53
N LYS A 138 -1.18 8.97 -7.51
CA LYS A 138 0.24 9.26 -7.77
C LYS A 138 1.18 8.50 -6.83
N ARG A 139 0.77 8.22 -5.60
CA ARG A 139 1.57 7.42 -4.64
C ARG A 139 1.81 5.97 -5.06
N TYR A 140 0.98 5.46 -5.97
CA TYR A 140 1.06 4.09 -6.48
C TYR A 140 1.46 4.02 -7.95
N ASP A 141 1.26 5.10 -8.70
CA ASP A 141 1.70 5.26 -10.09
C ASP A 141 3.20 5.61 -10.18
N THR A 142 4.05 4.76 -9.61
CA THR A 142 5.51 4.94 -9.63
C THR A 142 6.25 3.61 -9.76
N LEU A 143 7.45 3.66 -10.36
CA LEU A 143 8.37 2.52 -10.35
C LEU A 143 8.83 2.16 -8.94
N MET A 144 8.91 3.13 -8.02
CA MET A 144 9.22 2.87 -6.61
C MET A 144 8.20 1.89 -6.00
N HIS A 145 6.91 2.10 -6.24
CA HIS A 145 5.88 1.19 -5.74
C HIS A 145 5.99 -0.20 -6.38
N ILE A 146 6.19 -0.28 -7.69
CA ILE A 146 6.36 -1.57 -8.41
C ILE A 146 7.59 -2.33 -7.90
N ASN A 147 8.72 -1.65 -7.71
CA ASN A 147 9.95 -2.26 -7.21
C ASN A 147 9.78 -2.74 -5.76
N HIS A 148 9.07 -1.98 -4.92
CA HIS A 148 8.67 -2.45 -3.57
C HIS A 148 7.78 -3.69 -3.64
N CYS A 149 6.79 -3.73 -4.53
CA CYS A 149 5.96 -4.93 -4.73
C CYS A 149 6.80 -6.15 -5.14
N MET A 150 7.81 -5.93 -6.00
CA MET A 150 8.73 -6.99 -6.41
C MET A 150 9.54 -7.54 -5.24
N THR A 151 9.99 -6.71 -4.29
CA THR A 151 10.70 -7.22 -3.10
C THR A 151 9.80 -8.13 -2.27
N MET A 152 8.51 -7.80 -2.13
CA MET A 152 7.55 -8.65 -1.41
C MET A 152 7.37 -10.02 -2.07
N MET A 153 7.32 -10.09 -3.41
CA MET A 153 7.24 -11.36 -4.11
C MET A 153 8.49 -12.25 -3.97
N LEU A 154 9.64 -11.65 -3.64
CA LEU A 154 10.90 -12.36 -3.42
C LEU A 154 11.08 -12.80 -1.97
N MET A 155 10.29 -12.27 -1.03
CA MET A 155 10.32 -12.69 0.37
C MET A 155 9.86 -14.14 0.54
N ARG A 156 10.34 -14.77 1.62
CA ARG A 156 10.07 -16.18 1.94
C ARG A 156 9.33 -16.37 3.26
N ASP A 157 8.75 -15.29 3.78
CA ASP A 157 7.93 -15.33 4.99
C ASP A 157 6.67 -16.18 4.75
N PRO A 158 6.18 -16.92 5.77
CA PRO A 158 4.88 -17.58 5.70
C PRO A 158 3.76 -16.61 5.31
N LEU A 159 2.73 -17.10 4.61
CA LEU A 159 1.62 -16.27 4.14
C LEU A 159 0.83 -15.60 5.27
N ASP A 160 0.75 -16.26 6.42
CA ASP A 160 0.06 -15.81 7.64
C ASP A 160 0.93 -14.92 8.55
N ALA A 161 2.22 -14.76 8.25
CA ALA A 161 3.10 -13.88 9.02
C ALA A 161 2.77 -12.40 8.77
N ILE A 162 2.98 -11.54 9.78
CA ILE A 162 2.88 -10.09 9.59
C ILE A 162 4.09 -9.60 8.78
N ALA A 163 3.84 -9.16 7.55
CA ALA A 163 4.86 -8.62 6.64
C ALA A 163 4.41 -7.31 5.96
N ALA A 164 3.37 -6.67 6.50
CA ALA A 164 2.89 -5.38 6.05
C ALA A 164 2.50 -4.51 7.24
N GLU A 165 3.01 -3.27 7.23
CA GLU A 165 2.53 -2.19 8.08
C GLU A 165 2.12 -1.03 7.17
N ALA A 166 0.88 -0.57 7.28
CA ALA A 166 0.37 0.54 6.47
C ALA A 166 -0.45 1.51 7.31
N GLY A 167 -0.69 2.70 6.76
CA GLY A 167 -1.56 3.73 7.33
C GLY A 167 -2.57 4.12 6.28
N VAL A 168 -3.60 4.85 6.68
CA VAL A 168 -4.66 5.26 5.75
C VAL A 168 -4.42 6.68 5.26
N ALA A 169 -4.42 6.88 3.95
CA ALA A 169 -4.18 8.19 3.34
C ALA A 169 -5.50 8.97 3.13
N LEU A 170 -5.41 10.29 3.29
CA LEU A 170 -6.40 11.27 2.81
C LEU A 170 -5.90 12.05 1.57
N HIS A 171 -4.58 12.09 1.39
CA HIS A 171 -3.90 12.75 0.28
C HIS A 171 -3.19 11.69 -0.58
N SER A 172 -3.85 11.21 -1.63
CA SER A 172 -3.28 10.16 -2.47
C SER A 172 -2.50 10.68 -3.69
N ASP A 173 -2.47 12.01 -3.88
CA ASP A 173 -1.62 12.66 -4.88
C ASP A 173 -0.19 12.92 -4.35
N GLU A 174 0.06 12.69 -3.06
CA GLU A 174 1.35 12.91 -2.41
C GLU A 174 2.19 11.62 -2.37
N LEU A 175 3.46 11.74 -2.75
CA LEU A 175 4.41 10.64 -2.62
C LEU A 175 4.80 10.48 -1.15
N HIS A 176 4.17 9.55 -0.46
CA HIS A 176 4.62 9.11 0.86
C HIS A 176 5.57 7.93 0.70
N VAL A 177 6.87 8.19 0.79
CA VAL A 177 7.88 7.12 0.85
C VAL A 177 7.71 6.39 2.18
N ALA A 178 7.26 5.13 2.13
CA ALA A 178 7.26 4.28 3.31
C ALA A 178 8.71 4.17 3.82
N LYS A 179 8.93 4.46 5.11
CA LYS A 179 10.26 4.24 5.70
C LYS A 179 10.59 2.73 5.61
N PRO A 180 11.85 2.36 5.38
CA PRO A 180 12.26 0.97 5.46
C PRO A 180 11.86 0.42 6.83
N HIS A 181 10.98 -0.58 6.86
CA HIS A 181 10.67 -1.33 8.06
C HIS A 181 11.49 -2.62 8.01
N LYS A 182 12.17 -2.95 9.11
CA LYS A 182 12.94 -4.18 9.19
C LYS A 182 11.97 -5.34 9.32
N HIS A 183 11.98 -6.25 8.36
CA HIS A 183 11.44 -7.58 8.57
C HIS A 183 12.34 -8.27 9.60
N HIS A 184 11.80 -8.54 10.79
CA HIS A 184 12.56 -9.25 11.81
C HIS A 184 12.77 -10.69 11.33
N GLU A 185 14.00 -11.01 10.92
CA GLU A 185 14.43 -12.40 10.80
C GLU A 185 14.19 -13.08 12.16
N GLN A 186 13.22 -14.00 12.22
CA GLN A 186 13.06 -14.86 13.39
C GLN A 186 14.32 -15.71 13.52
N GLN A 187 15.14 -15.39 14.51
CA GLN A 187 16.29 -16.20 14.90
C GLN A 187 15.81 -17.62 15.20
N LYS A 188 16.23 -18.58 14.37
CA LYS A 188 16.07 -20.00 14.65
C LYS A 188 16.89 -20.33 15.90
N HIS A 189 16.18 -20.57 17.01
CA HIS A 189 16.74 -21.30 18.14
C HIS A 189 17.10 -22.72 17.70
N ASN A 190 18.38 -23.07 17.77
CA ASN A 190 18.83 -24.44 17.99
C ASN A 190 19.97 -24.39 19.01
N GLY A 191 19.83 -25.20 20.07
CA GLY A 191 20.77 -25.26 21.18
C GLY A 191 22.03 -26.09 20.89
N GLU A 192 22.98 -25.87 21.81
CA GLU A 192 24.16 -26.67 22.18
C GLU A 192 25.47 -26.58 21.37
N SER A 193 26.33 -25.73 21.92
CA SER A 193 27.81 -25.74 22.05
C SER A 193 28.64 -26.85 21.39
N THR A 194 29.72 -26.48 20.69
CA THR A 194 31.10 -26.40 21.25
C THR A 194 32.16 -25.96 20.23
N HIS A 195 33.07 -25.09 20.71
CA HIS A 195 34.50 -24.87 20.37
C HIS A 195 35.02 -24.32 19.01
N HIS A 196 35.71 -23.17 19.18
CA HIS A 196 36.98 -22.69 18.58
C HIS A 196 37.03 -22.21 17.12
N GLY A 197 37.39 -20.93 16.95
CA GLY A 197 37.94 -20.38 15.70
C GLY A 197 37.93 -18.86 15.67
N THR A 198 39.11 -18.25 15.71
CA THR A 198 39.45 -16.83 15.69
C THR A 198 39.10 -16.06 14.40
N SER A 199 38.69 -14.79 14.59
CA SER A 199 39.03 -13.57 13.82
C SER A 199 38.58 -13.37 12.36
N SER A 200 38.18 -12.11 12.14
CA SER A 200 38.32 -11.22 10.96
C SER A 200 37.32 -11.29 9.81
N GLY A 201 36.70 -10.13 9.53
CA GLY A 201 36.09 -9.80 8.24
C GLY A 201 34.87 -8.89 8.36
N ASP A 202 35.07 -7.59 8.54
CA ASP A 202 34.05 -6.57 8.25
C ASP A 202 33.79 -6.56 6.73
N GLU A 203 32.61 -7.01 6.29
CA GLU A 203 32.08 -6.70 4.97
C GLU A 203 30.72 -6.00 5.10
N GLU A 204 30.81 -4.67 5.06
CA GLU A 204 29.71 -3.73 4.93
C GLU A 204 29.05 -3.92 3.55
N SER A 205 27.90 -4.60 3.51
CA SER A 205 27.04 -4.70 2.32
C SER A 205 26.47 -3.31 2.00
N LYS A 206 27.08 -2.60 1.04
CA LYS A 206 26.61 -1.29 0.57
C LYS A 206 25.43 -1.47 -0.37
N ASP A 207 24.23 -1.27 0.17
CA ASP A 207 23.02 -1.05 -0.62
C ASP A 207 23.19 0.27 -1.42
N PRO A 208 23.05 0.25 -2.76
CA PRO A 208 23.24 1.42 -3.61
C PRO A 208 22.24 2.57 -3.36
N TYR A 209 21.18 2.35 -2.57
CA TYR A 209 20.18 3.39 -2.25
C TYR A 209 20.51 4.23 -1.00
N ASP A 210 21.55 3.88 -0.23
CA ASP A 210 21.85 4.54 1.06
C ASP A 210 22.56 5.91 0.92
N LYS A 211 22.76 6.40 -0.32
CA LYS A 211 23.54 7.62 -0.62
C LYS A 211 22.76 8.84 -1.08
N THR A 212 21.44 8.86 -0.94
CA THR A 212 20.64 10.08 -1.25
C THR A 212 19.90 10.57 -0.02
N GLY A 213 20.68 10.95 0.99
CA GLY A 213 20.21 11.60 2.21
C GLY A 213 20.99 12.86 2.52
N LYS A 214 21.16 13.77 1.53
CA LYS A 214 21.52 15.20 1.68
C LYS A 214 21.79 15.80 0.29
N ASP A 215 20.74 16.24 -0.38
CA ASP A 215 20.64 17.60 -0.95
C ASP A 215 19.42 17.68 -1.86
N SER A 216 18.59 18.68 -1.61
CA SER A 216 17.51 19.09 -2.48
C SER A 216 18.08 19.64 -3.79
N THR A 217 18.07 18.84 -4.86
CA THR A 217 18.02 19.33 -6.25
C THR A 217 17.36 18.27 -7.13
N GLN A 218 16.51 18.71 -8.05
CA GLN A 218 15.83 17.89 -9.07
C GLN A 218 16.82 16.94 -9.77
N GLY A 219 16.70 15.65 -9.51
CA GLY A 219 17.40 14.58 -10.23
C GLY A 219 16.42 13.84 -11.12
N LYS A 220 16.74 13.74 -12.42
CA LYS A 220 16.04 12.88 -13.37
C LYS A 220 16.16 11.42 -12.98
N ASP A 221 15.08 10.67 -13.21
CA ASP A 221 15.01 9.23 -12.95
C ASP A 221 15.96 8.48 -13.92
N PRO A 222 16.84 7.57 -13.44
CA PRO A 222 17.82 6.86 -14.27
C PRO A 222 17.22 5.90 -15.32
N TYR A 223 15.90 5.86 -15.48
CA TYR A 223 15.20 5.06 -16.50
C TYR A 223 14.33 5.89 -17.47
N ASP A 224 14.46 7.22 -17.47
CA ASP A 224 13.92 8.06 -18.56
C ASP A 224 14.87 7.98 -19.79
N ASP A 225 14.64 6.97 -20.65
CA ASP A 225 15.08 6.93 -22.05
C ASP A 225 13.86 6.83 -23.00
#